data_AF-N1UHU4-F1
#
_entry.id   AF-N1UHU4-F1
#
_cell.length_a   1.000
_cell.length_b   1.000
_cell.length_c   1.000
_cell.angle_alpha   90.00
_cell.angle_beta   90.00
_cell.angle_gamma   90.00
#
_symmetry.space_group_name_H-M   'P 1'
#
loop_
_entity.id
_entity.type
_entity.pdbx_description
1 polymer ?
#
loop_
_entity_poly.entity_id
_entity_poly.type
_entity_poly.pdbx_seq_one_letter_code
_entity_poly.pdbx_strand_id
1 'polypeptide(L)'
;MNISILLTDPELKFLEFSGKLPQEITPIVSEASDRKYFRVVYPDRTLILCKDLRFQHDFVEIADFLSHEQFLVPEILKKDLIHF
;
A
#
# COMPACT_ATOMS: atom_id res chain seq x y z
N MET A 1 24.01 0.74 -4.48
CA MET A 1 23.08 0.12 -5.45
C MET A 1 21.69 0.64 -5.12
N ASN A 2 21.13 1.53 -5.94
CA ASN A 2 19.78 2.05 -5.75
C ASN A 2 18.79 1.03 -6.33
N ILE A 3 18.19 0.21 -5.47
CA ILE A 3 17.03 -0.61 -5.85
C ILE A 3 15.82 0.32 -5.81
N SER A 4 15.75 1.24 -6.75
CA SER A 4 14.52 1.95 -7.06
C SER A 4 13.62 0.98 -7.81
N ILE A 5 12.86 0.17 -7.06
CA ILE A 5 11.67 -0.48 -7.61
C ILE A 5 10.71 0.65 -7.95
N LEU A 6 10.79 1.12 -9.19
CA LEU A 6 9.90 2.14 -9.72
C LEU A 6 8.50 1.53 -9.79
N LEU A 7 7.52 2.26 -9.27
CA LEU A 7 6.11 1.91 -9.46
C LEU A 7 5.78 1.97 -10.95
N THR A 8 4.94 1.04 -11.41
CA THR A 8 4.46 1.02 -12.81
C THR A 8 3.39 2.10 -13.05
N ASP A 9 3.09 2.45 -14.30
CA ASP A 9 2.03 3.43 -14.60
C ASP A 9 0.66 3.05 -14.00
N PRO A 10 0.22 1.77 -14.04
CA PRO A 10 -0.99 1.34 -13.33
C PRO A 10 -0.93 1.58 -11.82
N GLU A 11 0.22 1.35 -11.19
CA GLU A 11 0.42 1.56 -9.76
C GLU A 11 0.40 3.06 -9.41
N LEU A 12 0.99 3.91 -10.27
CA LEU A 12 0.91 5.36 -10.11
C LEU A 12 -0.53 5.86 -10.26
N LYS A 13 -1.30 5.30 -11.20
CA LYS A 13 -2.73 5.60 -11.36
C LYS A 13 -3.55 5.13 -10.15
N PHE A 14 -3.21 3.99 -9.58
CA PHE A 14 -3.83 3.51 -8.34
C PHE A 14 -3.62 4.48 -7.18
N LEU A 15 -2.51 5.22 -7.15
CA LEU A 15 -2.24 6.22 -6.11
C LEU A 15 -3.02 7.53 -6.25
N GLU A 16 -3.81 7.71 -7.30
CA GLU A 16 -4.79 8.80 -7.31
C GLU A 16 -5.83 8.56 -6.21
N PHE A 17 -5.88 9.50 -5.25
CA PHE A 17 -6.70 9.39 -4.05
C PHE A 17 -7.48 10.69 -3.84
N SER A 18 -8.81 10.60 -3.84
CA SER A 18 -9.71 11.76 -3.72
C SER A 18 -9.39 12.90 -4.71
N GLY A 19 -9.01 12.57 -5.95
CA GLY A 19 -8.65 13.53 -7.00
C GLY A 19 -7.30 14.23 -6.80
N LYS A 20 -6.48 13.76 -5.85
CA LYS A 20 -5.12 14.26 -5.60
C LYS A 20 -4.07 13.23 -6.03
N LEU A 21 -2.95 13.75 -6.49
CA LEU A 21 -1.75 12.97 -6.80
C LEU A 21 -0.74 13.04 -5.65
N PRO A 22 0.08 11.99 -5.47
CA PRO A 22 1.22 12.04 -4.55
C PRO A 22 2.20 13.17 -4.91
N GLN A 23 2.71 13.84 -3.89
CA GLN A 23 3.82 14.80 -4.01
C GLN A 23 5.19 14.10 -3.88
N GLU A 24 5.27 13.04 -3.06
CA GLU A 24 6.49 12.28 -2.83
C GLU A 24 6.15 10.81 -2.56
N ILE A 25 6.99 9.90 -3.07
CA ILE A 25 6.89 8.46 -2.84
C ILE A 25 8.27 7.95 -2.47
N THR A 26 8.41 7.40 -1.26
CA THR A 26 9.69 6.87 -0.76
C THR A 26 9.54 5.42 -0.32
N PRO A 27 10.46 4.51 -0.72
CA PRO A 27 10.45 3.14 -0.23
C PRO A 27 10.78 3.11 1.27
N ILE A 28 10.04 2.30 2.02
CA ILE A 28 10.35 1.98 3.41
C ILE A 28 11.18 0.68 3.36
N VAL A 29 12.45 0.77 3.76
CA VAL A 29 13.52 -0.20 3.46
C VAL A 29 13.08 -1.67 3.59
N SER A 30 13.49 -2.46 2.60
CA SER A 30 13.11 -3.85 2.41
C SER A 30 14.23 -4.81 2.84
N GLU A 31 14.08 -5.45 3.99
CA GLU A 31 14.80 -6.71 4.21
C GLU A 31 13.78 -7.85 4.16
N ALA A 32 13.92 -8.69 3.12
CA ALA A 32 13.27 -9.99 2.93
C ALA A 32 11.73 -10.13 3.07
N SER A 33 10.94 -9.08 2.84
CA SER A 33 9.47 -9.22 2.76
C SER A 33 8.97 -9.38 1.32
N ASP A 34 8.06 -10.35 1.12
CA ASP A 34 7.22 -10.53 -0.07
C ASP A 34 6.25 -9.35 -0.29
N ARG A 35 6.10 -8.47 0.71
CA ARG A 35 5.36 -7.21 0.65
C ARG A 35 6.34 -6.04 0.70
N LYS A 36 6.26 -5.15 -0.28
CA LYS A 36 6.99 -3.88 -0.30
C LYS A 36 6.11 -2.77 0.23
N TYR A 37 6.70 -1.85 0.98
CA TYR A 37 6.01 -0.72 1.57
C TYR A 37 6.61 0.58 1.04
N PHE A 38 5.74 1.52 0.71
CA PHE A 38 6.13 2.87 0.29
C PHE A 38 5.38 3.87 1.14
N ARG A 39 6.08 4.91 1.59
CA ARG A 39 5.47 6.11 2.15
C ARG A 39 5.03 7.00 0.99
N VAL A 40 3.75 7.36 0.98
CA VAL A 40 3.13 8.20 -0.05
C VAL A 40 2.64 9.49 0.59
N VAL A 41 3.23 10.61 0.21
CA VAL A 41 2.90 11.93 0.75
C VAL A 41 1.95 12.64 -0.20
N TYR A 42 0.80 13.06 0.31
CA TYR A 42 -0.18 13.93 -0.35
C TYR A 42 -0.19 15.31 0.33
N PRO A 43 -0.79 16.35 -0.28
CA PRO A 43 -0.82 17.69 0.31
C PRO A 43 -1.42 17.76 1.72
N ASP A 44 -2.35 16.87 2.06
CA ASP A 44 -3.10 16.88 3.32
C ASP A 44 -2.83 15.68 4.23
N ARG A 45 -2.12 14.65 3.75
CA ARG A 45 -1.93 13.40 4.50
C ARG A 45 -0.75 12.59 3.99
N THR A 46 -0.26 11.70 4.83
CA THR A 46 0.69 10.65 4.44
C THR A 46 0.01 9.30 4.58
N LEU A 47 0.15 8.45 3.57
CA LEU A 47 -0.38 7.09 3.53
C LEU A 47 0.75 6.08 3.30
N ILE A 48 0.42 4.81 3.50
CA ILE A 48 1.31 3.68 3.21
C ILE A 48 0.72 2.90 2.02
N LEU A 49 1.51 2.75 0.96
CA LEU A 49 1.22 1.81 -0.10
C LEU A 49 1.86 0.46 0.27
N CYS A 50 1.02 -0.56 0.37
CA CYS A 50 1.43 -1.96 0.44
C CYS A 50 1.38 -2.55 -0.96
N LYS A 51 2.51 -3.08 -1.46
CA LYS A 51 2.61 -3.74 -2.76
C LYS A 51 3.10 -5.17 -2.56
N ASP A 52 2.24 -6.12 -2.86
CA ASP A 52 2.58 -7.53 -2.78
C ASP A 52 3.31 -7.98 -4.05
N LEU A 53 4.49 -8.61 -3.89
CA LEU A 53 5.21 -9.23 -5.00
C LEU A 53 4.51 -10.51 -5.49
N ARG A 54 3.76 -11.15 -4.60
CA ARG A 54 2.93 -12.32 -4.85
C ARG A 54 1.60 -12.08 -4.18
N PHE A 55 0.51 -12.41 -4.87
CA PHE A 55 -0.83 -12.20 -4.33
C PHE A 55 -0.97 -12.84 -2.94
N GLN A 56 -1.38 -12.05 -1.95
CA GLN A 56 -1.58 -12.46 -0.56
C GLN A 56 -2.99 -12.05 -0.12
N HIS A 57 -3.93 -13.02 -0.12
CA HIS A 57 -5.32 -12.79 0.31
C HIS A 57 -5.42 -12.45 1.81
N ASP A 58 -4.46 -12.93 2.60
CA ASP A 58 -4.52 -12.97 4.05
C ASP A 58 -4.47 -11.58 4.71
N PHE A 59 -3.78 -10.59 4.13
CA PHE A 59 -3.61 -9.30 4.80
C PHE A 59 -4.92 -8.56 5.04
N VAL A 60 -5.79 -8.52 4.02
CA VAL A 60 -7.08 -7.82 4.15
C VAL A 60 -7.99 -8.59 5.11
N GLU A 61 -8.07 -9.92 4.97
CA GLU A 61 -8.92 -10.77 5.81
C GLU A 61 -8.47 -10.74 7.29
N ILE A 62 -7.16 -10.78 7.55
CA ILE A 62 -6.60 -10.70 8.90
C ILE A 62 -6.83 -9.30 9.49
N ALA A 63 -6.61 -8.23 8.72
CA ALA A 63 -6.86 -6.87 9.19
C ALA A 63 -8.35 -6.68 9.54
N ASP A 64 -9.25 -7.17 8.69
CA ASP A 64 -10.68 -7.16 8.94
C ASP A 64 -11.00 -7.94 10.22
N PHE A 65 -10.56 -9.19 10.35
CA PHE A 65 -10.79 -10.02 11.55
C PHE A 65 -10.31 -9.32 12.84
N LEU A 66 -9.08 -8.84 12.87
CA LEU A 66 -8.51 -8.17 14.04
C LEU A 66 -9.28 -6.89 14.40
N SER A 67 -9.68 -6.11 13.40
CA SER A 67 -10.51 -4.91 13.60
C SER A 67 -11.88 -5.27 14.22
N HIS A 68 -12.53 -6.34 13.73
CA HIS A 68 -13.80 -6.83 14.31
C HIS A 68 -13.63 -7.26 15.78
N GLU A 69 -12.49 -7.84 16.13
CA GLU A 69 -12.12 -8.20 17.50
C GLU A 69 -11.60 -7.01 18.33
N GLN A 70 -11.85 -5.77 17.88
CA GLN A 70 -11.50 -4.53 18.56
C GLN A 70 -10.00 -4.29 18.77
N PHE A 71 -9.14 -4.99 18.02
CA PHE A 71 -7.72 -4.66 17.97
C PHE A 71 -7.48 -3.41 17.12
N LEU A 72 -6.56 -2.56 17.57
CA LEU A 72 -6.11 -1.41 16.80
C LEU A 72 -5.20 -1.88 15.66
N VAL A 73 -5.71 -1.81 14.44
CA VAL A 73 -5.00 -2.16 13.21
C VAL A 73 -5.03 -1.01 12.21
N PRO A 74 -4.10 -0.94 11.25
CA PRO A 74 -4.15 0.06 10.19
C PRO A 74 -5.42 -0.07 9.35
N GLU A 75 -6.11 1.05 9.10
CA GLU A 75 -7.28 1.10 8.23
C GLU A 75 -6.89 0.91 6.75
N ILE A 76 -7.61 0.04 6.04
CA ILE A 76 -7.42 -0.19 4.60
C ILE A 76 -8.31 0.78 3.82
N LEU A 77 -7.70 1.81 3.25
CA LEU A 77 -8.43 2.90 2.56
C LEU A 77 -8.78 2.59 1.09
N LYS A 78 -7.96 1.80 0.41
CA LYS A 78 -8.11 1.45 -1.01
C LYS A 78 -7.42 0.12 -1.28
N LYS A 79 -8.05 -0.73 -2.12
CA LYS A 79 -7.52 -2.03 -2.53
C LYS A 79 -7.66 -2.22 -4.03
N ASP A 80 -6.66 -2.82 -4.66
CA ASP A 80 -6.72 -3.26 -6.04
C ASP A 80 -7.05 -4.76 -6.06
N LEU A 81 -8.33 -5.10 -6.05
CA LEU A 81 -8.78 -6.48 -6.14
C LEU A 81 -9.01 -6.81 -7.62
N ILE A 82 -8.07 -7.54 -8.23
CA ILE A 82 -8.37 -8.27 -9.45
C ILE A 82 -9.43 -9.32 -9.05
N HIS A 83 -10.67 -9.12 -9.51
CA HIS A 83 -11.67 -10.19 -9.53
C HIS A 83 -11.14 -11.28 -10.47
N PHE A 84 -10.81 -12.44 -9.92
CA PHE A 84 -10.73 -13.69 -10.69
C PHE A 84 -12.09 -14.39 -10.61
#